data_AF-A0A1Q8S4U8-F1
#
_entry.id   AF-A0A1Q8S4U8-F1
#
_cell.length_a   1.000
_cell.length_b   1.000
_cell.length_c   1.000
_cell.angle_alpha   90.00
_cell.angle_beta   90.00
_cell.angle_gamma   90.00
#
_symmetry.space_group_name_H-M   'P 1'
#
loop_
_entity.id
_entity.type
_entity.pdbx_description
1 polymer ?
#
loop_
_entity_poly.entity_id
_entity_poly.type
_entity_poly.pdbx_seq_one_letter_code
_entity_poly.pdbx_strand_id
1 'polypeptide(L)'
;MGKPKSGNNGKAKAGTSNARSTTASSSGIPPPAWPQFKPPLPVTDYVPEQLPSCPDKVVLIRNFWPKSLCNSYVTFLRGLPLVTTPGRPKRGEAVRVNDRFQVEDAVFSQRLWTETGLRKLLVAREDLQGLWGGEVVGLNPNIRIYRYTKGQYFDAHCKSLAKPLTCHKAPHTPRAMN
;
A
#
# COMPACT_ATOMS: atom_id res chain seq x y z
N MET A 1 10.19 16.37 78.87
CA MET A 1 11.44 15.74 78.40
C MET A 1 11.12 14.82 77.23
N GLY A 2 11.84 14.94 76.11
CA GLY A 2 11.97 13.89 75.08
C GLY A 2 10.88 13.75 74.02
N LYS A 3 11.17 14.26 72.82
CA LYS A 3 10.44 14.06 71.54
C LYS A 3 10.95 12.76 70.81
N PRO A 4 10.43 12.36 69.63
CA PRO A 4 9.95 11.00 69.30
C PRO A 4 10.73 10.31 68.14
N LYS A 5 10.26 9.14 67.66
CA LYS A 5 10.43 8.62 66.27
C LYS A 5 9.43 7.45 66.05
N SER A 6 8.44 7.62 65.17
CA SER A 6 8.43 7.25 63.72
C SER A 6 8.16 5.76 63.52
N GLY A 7 7.19 5.28 62.74
CA GLY A 7 6.22 5.85 61.81
C GLY A 7 5.81 4.73 60.82
N ASN A 8 4.59 4.72 60.30
CA ASN A 8 4.35 4.64 58.85
C ASN A 8 2.84 4.79 58.54
N ASN A 9 2.55 5.58 57.51
CA ASN A 9 1.23 6.03 57.11
C ASN A 9 0.75 5.16 55.91
N GLY A 10 -0.38 4.48 56.05
CA GLY A 10 -0.99 3.67 54.98
C GLY A 10 -1.64 4.57 53.93
N LYS A 11 -1.11 4.56 52.70
CA LYS A 11 -1.58 5.37 51.57
C LYS A 11 -2.46 4.55 50.62
N ALA A 12 -3.45 5.25 50.08
CA ALA A 12 -4.58 4.80 49.28
C ALA A 12 -4.27 3.94 48.04
N LYS A 13 -5.24 3.08 47.73
CA LYS A 13 -5.32 2.17 46.58
C LYS A 13 -5.78 2.95 45.34
N ALA A 14 -4.87 3.20 44.41
CA ALA A 14 -5.20 3.70 43.06
C ALA A 14 -5.28 2.53 42.09
N GLY A 15 -6.44 2.35 41.46
CA GLY A 15 -6.65 1.36 40.40
C GLY A 15 -6.05 1.86 39.10
N THR A 16 -4.94 1.26 38.68
CA THR A 16 -4.36 1.48 37.35
C THR A 16 -5.06 0.56 36.36
N SER A 17 -5.97 1.13 35.56
CA SER A 17 -6.49 0.52 34.34
C SER A 17 -5.35 0.31 33.35
N ASN A 18 -4.93 -0.95 33.20
CA ASN A 18 -3.91 -1.36 32.26
C ASN A 18 -4.47 -1.24 30.84
N ALA A 19 -4.26 -0.08 30.18
CA ALA A 19 -4.55 0.11 28.78
C ALA A 19 -3.61 -0.79 27.97
N ARG A 20 -4.13 -1.95 27.58
CA ARG A 20 -3.47 -2.91 26.69
C ARG A 20 -3.30 -2.24 25.33
N SER A 21 -2.17 -1.57 25.13
CA SER A 21 -1.68 -1.19 23.82
C SER A 21 -1.48 -2.46 23.01
N THR A 22 -2.44 -2.75 22.13
CA THR A 22 -2.26 -3.74 21.07
C THR A 22 -1.32 -3.15 20.02
N THR A 23 -0.03 -3.13 20.32
CA THR A 23 1.01 -3.07 19.30
C THR A 23 0.93 -4.39 18.53
N ALA A 24 0.25 -4.37 17.38
CA ALA A 24 0.34 -5.45 16.42
C ALA A 24 1.81 -5.58 16.00
N SER A 25 2.47 -6.62 16.51
CA SER A 25 3.82 -7.00 16.15
C SER A 25 3.89 -7.33 14.66
N SER A 26 4.41 -6.41 13.84
CA SER A 26 4.78 -6.71 12.46
C SER A 26 6.01 -7.62 12.45
N SER A 27 5.82 -8.85 11.99
CA SER A 27 6.89 -9.82 11.77
C SER A 27 7.89 -9.33 10.70
N GLY A 28 9.05 -8.78 11.13
CA GLY A 28 10.33 -9.49 11.00
C GLY A 28 11.20 -9.38 9.72
N ILE A 29 11.02 -8.41 8.82
CA ILE A 29 11.99 -8.17 7.73
C ILE A 29 12.35 -6.68 7.68
N PRO A 30 13.64 -6.29 7.74
CA PRO A 30 14.03 -4.89 7.61
C PRO A 30 13.69 -4.37 6.22
N PRO A 31 13.32 -3.08 6.07
CA PRO A 31 13.10 -2.49 4.76
C PRO A 31 14.32 -2.68 3.84
N PRO A 32 14.11 -3.13 2.59
CA PRO A 32 15.22 -3.32 1.67
C PRO A 32 15.73 -1.95 1.17
N ALA A 33 16.95 -1.91 0.64
CA ALA A 33 17.54 -0.67 0.14
C ALA A 33 16.92 -0.25 -1.21
N TRP A 34 15.74 0.39 -1.17
CA TRP A 34 15.02 0.83 -2.37
C TRP A 34 15.90 1.72 -3.26
N PRO A 35 15.91 1.49 -4.58
CA PRO A 35 16.68 2.34 -5.51
C PRO A 35 16.30 3.82 -5.37
N GLN A 36 17.30 4.68 -5.44
CA GLN A 36 17.13 6.13 -5.36
C GLN A 36 16.37 6.65 -6.59
N PHE A 37 15.56 7.69 -6.41
CA PHE A 37 14.89 8.38 -7.52
C PHE A 37 15.88 9.31 -8.21
N LYS A 38 16.67 8.74 -9.13
CA LYS A 38 17.64 9.46 -9.95
C LYS A 38 17.32 9.29 -11.45
N PRO A 39 17.22 10.40 -12.21
CA PRO A 39 17.23 11.80 -11.75
C PRO A 39 16.04 12.13 -10.82
N PRO A 40 16.04 13.29 -10.15
CA PRO A 40 14.88 13.75 -9.38
C PRO A 40 13.61 13.72 -10.24
N LEU A 41 12.50 13.29 -9.63
CA LEU A 41 11.21 13.16 -10.29
C LEU A 41 10.29 14.37 -10.00
N PRO A 42 9.30 14.64 -10.86
CA PRO A 42 9.07 13.97 -12.15
C PRO A 42 10.04 14.46 -13.24
N VAL A 43 10.39 13.60 -14.19
CA VAL A 43 11.24 13.97 -15.35
C VAL A 43 10.45 14.73 -16.42
N THR A 44 9.14 14.50 -16.48
CA THR A 44 8.20 15.16 -17.39
C THR A 44 6.94 15.51 -16.61
N ASP A 45 6.27 16.59 -16.99
CA ASP A 45 4.99 16.93 -16.38
C ASP A 45 3.96 15.81 -16.57
N TYR A 46 3.23 15.49 -15.50
CA TYR A 46 2.19 14.49 -15.54
C TYR A 46 0.90 15.08 -16.10
N VAL A 47 0.32 14.37 -17.08
CA VAL A 47 -1.01 14.65 -17.60
C VAL A 47 -1.92 13.50 -17.16
N PRO A 48 -2.76 13.69 -16.13
CA PRO A 48 -3.70 12.68 -15.68
C PRO A 48 -4.84 12.55 -16.68
N GLU A 49 -5.20 11.32 -17.03
CA GLU A 49 -6.29 10.98 -17.95
C GLU A 49 -7.36 10.21 -17.17
N GLN A 50 -8.55 10.80 -16.99
CA GLN A 50 -9.69 10.09 -16.43
C GLN A 50 -10.20 9.06 -17.45
N LEU A 51 -10.36 7.81 -17.03
CA LEU A 51 -10.73 6.75 -17.95
C LEU A 51 -12.20 6.91 -18.39
N PRO A 52 -12.53 6.94 -19.70
CA PRO A 52 -13.89 7.24 -20.17
C PRO A 52 -14.98 6.30 -19.65
N SER A 53 -14.64 5.03 -19.38
CA SER A 53 -15.59 4.04 -18.84
C SER A 53 -15.90 4.22 -17.35
N CYS A 54 -15.08 4.98 -16.61
CA CYS A 54 -15.25 5.26 -15.19
C CYS A 54 -14.47 6.53 -14.77
N PRO A 55 -14.86 7.70 -15.31
CA PRO A 55 -14.06 8.93 -15.22
C PRO A 55 -13.94 9.45 -13.78
N ASP A 56 -14.88 9.08 -12.90
CA ASP A 56 -14.92 9.40 -11.49
C ASP A 56 -14.24 8.35 -10.59
N LYS A 57 -13.63 7.31 -11.18
CA LYS A 57 -13.04 6.19 -10.43
C LYS A 57 -11.57 5.94 -10.74
N VAL A 58 -11.18 6.05 -12.01
CA VAL A 58 -9.84 5.66 -12.47
C VAL A 58 -9.15 6.79 -13.22
N VAL A 59 -7.93 7.10 -12.80
CA VAL A 59 -7.04 8.09 -13.43
C VAL A 59 -5.77 7.37 -13.90
N LEU A 60 -5.40 7.59 -15.15
CA LEU A 60 -4.18 7.09 -15.76
C LEU A 60 -3.11 8.18 -15.77
N ILE A 61 -1.92 7.85 -15.26
CA ILE A 61 -0.74 8.74 -15.29
C ILE A 61 0.33 8.05 -16.12
N ARG A 62 0.61 8.60 -17.30
CA ARG A 62 1.61 8.05 -18.21
C ARG A 62 3.01 8.52 -17.82
N ASN A 63 4.01 7.71 -18.14
CA ASN A 63 5.42 8.02 -17.92
C ASN A 63 5.73 8.40 -16.47
N PHE A 64 5.05 7.77 -15.51
CA PHE A 64 5.21 8.05 -14.08
C PHE A 64 6.69 7.97 -13.67
N TRP A 65 7.40 6.93 -14.11
CA TRP A 65 8.84 6.81 -13.95
C TRP A 65 9.57 6.77 -15.29
N PRO A 66 10.78 7.35 -15.37
CA PRO A 66 11.63 7.21 -16.56
C PRO A 66 12.09 5.76 -16.71
N LYS A 67 12.36 5.35 -17.96
CA LYS A 67 12.77 3.98 -18.32
C LYS A 67 13.99 3.49 -17.51
N SER A 68 14.96 4.36 -17.25
CA SER A 68 16.16 4.04 -16.44
C SER A 68 15.81 3.64 -15.00
N LEU A 69 14.88 4.36 -14.37
CA LEU A 69 14.41 4.05 -13.02
C LEU A 69 13.61 2.76 -12.99
N CYS A 70 12.71 2.55 -13.97
CA CYS A 70 11.99 1.29 -14.14
C CYS A 70 12.94 0.10 -14.24
N ASN A 71 14.00 0.19 -15.05
CA ASN A 71 15.00 -0.88 -15.19
C ASN A 71 15.75 -1.15 -13.87
N SER A 72 16.09 -0.09 -13.15
CA SER A 72 16.77 -0.19 -11.85
C SER A 72 15.90 -0.91 -10.81
N TYR A 73 14.62 -0.52 -10.74
CA TYR A 73 13.63 -1.19 -9.87
C TYR A 73 13.38 -2.63 -10.29
N VAL A 74 13.20 -2.93 -11.58
CA VAL A 74 13.02 -4.31 -12.04
C VAL A 74 14.21 -5.19 -11.67
N THR A 75 15.43 -4.69 -11.84
CA THR A 75 16.65 -5.41 -11.45
C THR A 75 16.69 -5.66 -9.94
N PHE A 76 16.45 -4.64 -9.14
CA PHE A 76 16.40 -4.74 -7.68
C PHE A 76 15.31 -5.70 -7.19
N LEU A 77 14.07 -5.56 -7.70
CA LEU A 77 12.91 -6.35 -7.28
C LEU A 77 13.08 -7.85 -7.59
N ARG A 78 13.86 -8.22 -8.61
CA ARG A 78 14.21 -9.63 -8.89
C ARG A 78 15.01 -10.27 -7.77
N GLY A 79 15.81 -9.49 -7.05
CA GLY A 79 16.62 -9.97 -5.92
C GLY A 79 15.87 -10.09 -4.60
N LEU A 80 14.62 -9.63 -4.52
CA LEU A 80 13.83 -9.73 -3.30
C LEU A 80 13.34 -11.18 -3.06
N PRO A 81 13.26 -11.61 -1.79
CA PRO A 81 12.81 -12.96 -1.43
C PRO A 81 11.28 -13.08 -1.48
N LEU A 82 10.70 -13.06 -2.68
CA LEU A 82 9.26 -13.21 -2.86
C LEU A 82 8.85 -14.68 -2.61
N VAL A 83 7.75 -14.87 -1.90
CA VAL A 83 7.18 -16.20 -1.58
C VAL A 83 5.91 -16.43 -2.39
N THR A 84 5.79 -17.59 -3.03
CA THR A 84 4.58 -17.96 -3.78
C THR A 84 3.39 -18.10 -2.84
N THR A 85 2.30 -17.40 -3.16
CA THR A 85 1.05 -17.48 -2.40
C THR A 85 0.42 -18.88 -2.54
N PRO A 86 -0.21 -19.40 -1.48
CA PRO A 86 -0.87 -20.70 -1.55
C PRO A 86 -2.04 -20.64 -2.53
N GLY A 87 -2.03 -21.53 -3.53
CA GLY A 87 -3.03 -21.55 -4.60
C GLY A 87 -4.43 -22.00 -4.21
N ARG A 88 -4.65 -22.41 -2.94
CA ARG A 88 -5.99 -22.73 -2.42
C ARG A 88 -6.57 -21.49 -1.73
N PRO A 89 -7.51 -20.76 -2.36
CA PRO A 89 -8.14 -19.61 -1.74
C PRO A 89 -9.02 -20.05 -0.56
N LYS A 90 -9.16 -19.18 0.44
CA LYS A 90 -10.22 -19.35 1.44
C LYS A 90 -11.57 -19.05 0.81
N ARG A 91 -12.65 -19.62 1.38
CA ARG A 91 -14.01 -19.34 0.92
C ARG A 91 -14.28 -17.82 0.95
N GLY A 92 -14.65 -17.24 -0.19
CA GLY A 92 -14.89 -15.80 -0.33
C GLY A 92 -13.65 -14.95 -0.62
N GLU A 93 -12.46 -15.54 -0.67
CA GLU A 93 -11.25 -14.87 -1.15
C GLU A 93 -11.04 -15.10 -2.64
N ALA A 94 -10.44 -14.11 -3.30
CA ALA A 94 -10.05 -14.23 -4.70
C ALA A 94 -8.98 -15.31 -4.88
N VAL A 95 -9.14 -16.14 -5.92
CA VAL A 95 -8.12 -17.10 -6.33
C VAL A 95 -6.91 -16.30 -6.82
N ARG A 96 -5.74 -16.64 -6.29
CA ARG A 96 -4.47 -16.02 -6.65
C ARG A 96 -3.36 -17.04 -6.63
N VAL A 97 -2.48 -16.92 -7.61
CA VAL A 97 -1.22 -17.62 -7.67
C VAL A 97 -0.20 -16.58 -8.12
N ASN A 98 0.64 -16.10 -7.21
CA ASN A 98 1.68 -15.11 -7.48
C ASN A 98 2.80 -15.19 -6.45
N ASP A 99 3.98 -14.71 -6.78
CA ASP A 99 5.02 -14.49 -5.76
C ASP A 99 4.79 -13.15 -5.09
N ARG A 100 4.87 -13.11 -3.76
CA ARG A 100 4.59 -11.93 -2.95
C ARG A 100 5.74 -11.60 -2.01
N PHE A 101 6.08 -10.33 -1.95
CA PHE A 101 6.90 -9.75 -0.90
C PHE A 101 6.09 -8.62 -0.24
N GLN A 102 6.19 -8.52 1.09
CA GLN A 102 5.54 -7.47 1.86
C GLN A 102 6.50 -6.94 2.91
N VAL A 103 6.54 -5.62 3.05
CA VAL A 103 7.28 -4.94 4.11
C VAL A 103 6.55 -3.69 4.54
N GLU A 104 6.68 -3.34 5.82
CA GLU A 104 6.19 -2.06 6.35
C GLU A 104 7.32 -1.03 6.21
N ASP A 105 7.12 0.00 5.40
CA ASP A 105 8.12 1.05 5.17
C ASP A 105 7.47 2.41 4.92
N ALA A 106 7.24 3.14 6.01
CA ALA A 106 6.65 4.47 5.99
C ALA A 106 7.56 5.52 5.31
N VAL A 107 8.88 5.33 5.37
CA VAL A 107 9.84 6.25 4.75
C VAL A 107 9.74 6.13 3.23
N PHE A 108 9.76 4.91 2.71
CA PHE A 108 9.61 4.69 1.27
C PHE A 108 8.23 5.11 0.76
N SER A 109 7.14 4.83 1.49
CA SER A 109 5.80 5.31 1.09
C SER A 109 5.72 6.83 1.06
N GLN A 110 6.33 7.51 2.03
CA GLN A 110 6.40 8.97 2.04
C GLN A 110 7.21 9.50 0.85
N ARG A 111 8.37 8.90 0.55
CA ARG A 111 9.18 9.28 -0.60
C ARG A 111 8.43 9.08 -1.92
N LEU A 112 7.75 7.95 -2.09
CA LEU A 112 6.87 7.71 -3.25
C LEU A 112 5.80 8.79 -3.38
N TRP A 113 5.23 9.25 -2.26
CA TRP A 113 4.20 10.28 -2.25
C TRP A 113 4.75 11.66 -2.62
N THR A 114 5.86 12.08 -2.01
CA THR A 114 6.36 13.46 -2.11
C THR A 114 7.39 13.68 -3.21
N GLU A 115 8.28 12.71 -3.45
CA GLU A 115 9.43 12.89 -4.34
C GLU A 115 9.12 12.52 -5.80
N THR A 116 8.04 11.79 -6.06
CA THR A 116 7.66 11.41 -7.44
C THR A 116 6.85 12.49 -8.15
N GLY A 117 6.34 13.50 -7.44
CA GLY A 117 5.36 14.45 -7.97
C GLY A 117 3.90 13.98 -7.84
N LEU A 118 3.66 12.76 -7.33
CA LEU A 118 2.31 12.21 -7.14
C LEU A 118 1.43 13.08 -6.22
N ARG A 119 1.96 13.51 -5.07
CA ARG A 119 1.24 14.42 -4.17
C ARG A 119 0.82 15.71 -4.87
N LYS A 120 1.77 16.37 -5.54
CA LYS A 120 1.52 17.63 -6.25
C LYS A 120 0.42 17.44 -7.29
N LEU A 121 0.49 16.35 -8.06
CA LEU A 121 -0.50 16.03 -9.07
C LEU A 121 -1.91 15.85 -8.49
N LEU A 122 -2.06 15.07 -7.43
CA LEU A 122 -3.38 14.74 -6.88
C LEU A 122 -3.98 15.84 -6.00
N VAL A 123 -3.16 16.69 -5.39
CA VAL A 123 -3.62 17.74 -4.47
C VAL A 123 -3.78 19.10 -5.15
N ALA A 124 -2.94 19.42 -6.15
CA ALA A 124 -2.95 20.76 -6.77
C ALA A 124 -3.91 20.89 -7.95
N ARG A 125 -4.46 19.79 -8.46
CA ARG A 125 -5.37 19.78 -9.62
C ARG A 125 -6.82 19.72 -9.17
N GLU A 126 -7.59 20.75 -9.52
CA GLU A 126 -9.00 20.90 -9.14
C GLU A 126 -9.88 19.75 -9.66
N ASP A 127 -9.61 19.24 -10.87
CA ASP A 127 -10.33 18.12 -11.49
C ASP A 127 -10.08 16.77 -10.81
N LEU A 128 -9.03 16.66 -10.00
CA LEU A 128 -8.73 15.46 -9.22
C LEU A 128 -9.07 15.63 -7.74
N GLN A 129 -9.16 16.87 -7.27
CA GLN A 129 -9.47 17.16 -5.88
C GLN A 129 -10.90 16.69 -5.57
N GLY A 130 -11.05 15.84 -4.56
CA GLY A 130 -12.35 15.31 -4.15
C GLY A 130 -12.96 14.28 -5.11
N LEU A 131 -12.25 13.87 -6.18
CA LEU A 131 -12.74 12.91 -7.18
C LEU A 131 -13.29 11.61 -6.56
N TRP A 132 -12.67 11.16 -5.45
CA TRP A 132 -13.05 9.93 -4.74
C TRP A 132 -13.92 10.17 -3.49
N GLY A 133 -14.54 11.34 -3.35
CA GLY A 133 -15.41 11.67 -2.21
C GLY A 133 -14.65 11.92 -0.89
N GLY A 134 -13.37 12.25 -0.96
CA GLY A 134 -12.51 12.56 0.18
C GLY A 134 -11.19 13.19 -0.25
N GLU A 135 -10.36 13.55 0.72
CA GLU A 135 -9.04 14.13 0.49
C GLU A 135 -7.97 13.02 0.39
N VAL A 136 -7.10 13.12 -0.61
CA VAL A 136 -5.97 12.20 -0.77
C VAL A 136 -4.80 12.66 0.10
N VAL A 137 -4.55 11.93 1.21
CA VAL A 137 -3.57 12.34 2.23
C VAL A 137 -2.20 11.64 2.12
N GLY A 138 -2.11 10.53 1.40
CA GLY A 138 -0.86 9.78 1.27
C GLY A 138 -1.00 8.35 0.78
N LEU A 139 0.06 7.57 0.94
CA LEU A 139 0.14 6.16 0.56
C LEU A 139 0.18 5.25 1.80
N ASN A 140 -0.35 4.03 1.65
CA ASN A 140 -0.29 3.03 2.71
C ASN A 140 1.18 2.55 2.88
N PRO A 141 1.74 2.58 4.11
CA PRO A 141 3.11 2.14 4.38
C PRO A 141 3.34 0.62 4.22
N ASN A 142 2.28 -0.19 4.11
CA ASN A 142 2.35 -1.60 3.80
C ASN A 142 2.64 -1.81 2.31
N ILE A 143 3.93 -1.85 1.96
CA ILE A 143 4.41 -2.03 0.60
C ILE A 143 4.26 -3.50 0.21
N ARG A 144 3.60 -3.75 -0.92
CA ARG A 144 3.34 -5.10 -1.44
C ARG A 144 3.85 -5.20 -2.87
N ILE A 145 4.76 -6.13 -3.10
CA ILE A 145 5.30 -6.46 -4.40
C ILE A 145 4.71 -7.80 -4.84
N TYR A 146 4.21 -7.83 -6.07
CA TYR A 146 3.72 -9.05 -6.70
C TYR A 146 4.52 -9.32 -7.97
N ARG A 147 4.91 -10.57 -8.18
CA ARG A 147 5.55 -11.04 -9.41
C ARG A 147 4.71 -12.16 -10.00
N TYR A 148 4.55 -12.11 -11.32
CA TYR A 148 3.81 -13.08 -12.11
C TYR A 148 4.73 -13.68 -13.16
N THR A 149 4.88 -15.01 -13.12
CA THR A 149 5.48 -15.83 -14.17
C THR A 149 4.36 -16.49 -14.99
N LYS A 150 4.70 -17.07 -16.15
CA LYS A 150 3.74 -17.78 -17.00
C LYS A 150 2.90 -18.79 -16.18
N GLY A 151 1.58 -18.68 -16.27
CA GLY A 151 0.62 -19.53 -15.56
C GLY A 151 0.18 -19.01 -14.19
N GLN A 152 0.82 -17.98 -13.64
CA GLN A 152 0.37 -17.26 -12.44
C GLN A 152 -0.71 -16.24 -12.78
N TYR A 153 -1.67 -16.02 -11.88
CA TYR A 153 -2.85 -15.17 -12.11
C TYR A 153 -3.41 -14.58 -10.83
N PHE A 154 -4.27 -13.57 -10.99
CA PHE A 154 -5.09 -13.04 -9.93
C PHE A 154 -6.50 -12.78 -10.47
N ASP A 155 -7.48 -13.53 -9.98
CA ASP A 155 -8.85 -13.45 -10.50
C ASP A 155 -9.52 -12.10 -10.18
N ALA A 156 -10.46 -11.73 -11.05
CA ALA A 156 -11.31 -10.57 -10.84
C ALA A 156 -12.04 -10.66 -9.49
N HIS A 157 -11.92 -9.61 -8.69
CA HIS A 157 -12.55 -9.50 -7.38
C HIS A 157 -12.80 -8.04 -7.01
N CYS A 158 -13.78 -7.79 -6.15
CA CYS A 158 -13.97 -6.48 -5.54
C CYS A 158 -13.12 -6.37 -4.27
N LYS A 159 -12.37 -5.27 -4.14
CA LYS A 159 -11.76 -4.89 -2.86
C LYS A 159 -12.88 -4.41 -1.95
N SER A 160 -13.43 -5.32 -1.14
CA SER A 160 -14.51 -5.02 -0.20
C SER A 160 -14.06 -3.96 0.82
N LEU A 161 -14.77 -2.82 0.86
CA LEU A 161 -14.88 -1.98 2.06
C LEU A 161 -16.33 -1.66 2.48
N ALA A 162 -17.34 -1.88 1.64
CA ALA A 162 -18.75 -1.85 2.08
C ALA A 162 -19.67 -2.49 1.02
N LYS A 163 -20.35 -3.59 1.38
CA LYS A 163 -21.43 -4.30 0.64
C LYS A 163 -21.12 -4.70 -0.83
N PRO A 164 -21.79 -5.72 -1.40
CA PRO A 164 -21.43 -6.22 -2.71
C PRO A 164 -21.93 -5.25 -3.78
N LEU A 165 -21.04 -4.41 -4.30
CA LEU A 165 -21.18 -3.99 -5.69
C LEU A 165 -21.03 -5.28 -6.50
N THR A 166 -22.10 -5.72 -7.12
CA THR A 166 -22.08 -6.82 -8.09
C THR A 166 -21.09 -6.46 -9.19
N CYS A 167 -19.90 -7.05 -9.17
CA CYS A 167 -19.05 -7.04 -10.34
C CYS A 167 -19.72 -7.90 -11.39
N HIS A 168 -20.23 -7.29 -12.46
CA HIS A 168 -20.61 -8.06 -13.63
C HIS A 168 -19.34 -8.67 -14.20
N LYS A 169 -19.18 -9.98 -14.01
CA LYS A 169 -18.12 -10.76 -14.63
C LYS A 169 -18.38 -10.66 -16.14
N ALA A 170 -17.54 -9.91 -16.87
CA ALA A 170 -17.64 -9.90 -18.31
C ALA A 170 -17.47 -11.35 -18.82
N PRO A 171 -18.30 -11.80 -19.78
CA PRO A 171 -18.15 -13.13 -20.35
C PRO A 171 -16.74 -13.29 -20.92
N HIS A 172 -16.07 -14.38 -20.54
CA HIS A 172 -14.81 -14.80 -21.14
C HIS A 172 -15.08 -15.14 -22.61
N THR A 173 -14.84 -14.22 -23.54
CA THR A 173 -14.67 -14.55 -24.94
C THR A 173 -13.20 -14.90 -25.17
N PRO A 174 -12.84 -16.18 -25.37
CA PRO A 174 -11.49 -16.53 -25.77
C PRO A 174 -11.22 -15.90 -27.13
N ARG A 175 -10.32 -14.92 -27.17
CA ARG A 175 -9.83 -14.36 -28.43
C ARG A 175 -8.88 -15.41 -29.01
N ALA A 176 -9.34 -16.15 -30.02
CA ALA A 176 -8.46 -16.96 -30.84
C ALA A 176 -7.39 -16.04 -31.45
N MET A 177 -6.13 -16.33 -31.15
CA MET A 177 -5.01 -15.75 -31.89
C MET A 177 -4.93 -16.52 -33.21
N ASN A 178 -5.21 -15.84 -34.33
CA ASN A 178 -4.68 -16.20 -35.64
C ASN A 178 -3.35 -15.48 -35.82
#